data_AF-A0A0J7MPJ2-F1
#
_entry.id   AF-A0A0J7MPJ2-F1
#
_cell.length_a   1.000
_cell.length_b   1.000
_cell.length_c   1.000
_cell.angle_alpha   90.00
_cell.angle_beta   90.00
_cell.angle_gamma   90.00
#
_symmetry.space_group_name_H-M   'P 1'
#
loop_
_entity.id
_entity.type
_entity.pdbx_description
1 polymer ?
#
loop_
_entity_poly.entity_id
_entity_poly.type
_entity_poly.pdbx_seq_one_letter_code
_entity_poly.pdbx_strand_id
1 'polypeptide(L)'
;MKRKHGSLSFHLTQILTGHGCFANFLRRIGKRADDSCDFCGERDSAIHTLRECPAWDWQRIVLKRVLGLNRDFAPIDIIDTIVGNWEHWYAFSAFTEEVMREKEEEERRRERTRAATSPSSEEEESG
;
A
#
# COMPACT_ATOMS: atom_id res chain seq x y z
N MET A 1 19.55 -14.17 19.77
CA MET A 1 19.61 -14.01 18.30
C MET A 1 19.54 -12.52 17.96
N LYS A 2 20.63 -11.92 17.45
CA LYS A 2 20.57 -10.59 16.82
C LYS A 2 20.40 -10.82 15.32
N ARG A 3 19.25 -10.46 14.76
CA ARG A 3 19.01 -10.57 13.32
C ARG A 3 19.93 -9.56 12.60
N LYS A 4 20.66 -10.00 11.56
CA LYS A 4 21.54 -9.14 10.72
C LYS A 4 20.79 -8.46 9.56
N HIS A 5 19.49 -8.74 9.44
CA HIS A 5 18.54 -8.27 8.44
C HIS A 5 17.17 -8.19 9.13
N GLY A 6 16.20 -7.45 8.57
CA GLY A 6 14.89 -7.29 9.22
C GLY A 6 14.62 -5.90 9.81
N SER A 7 15.35 -4.86 9.41
CA SER A 7 14.92 -3.49 9.70
C SER A 7 13.63 -3.23 8.94
N LEU A 8 12.58 -2.85 9.65
CA LEU A 8 11.33 -2.46 9.01
C LEU A 8 11.52 -1.10 8.35
N SER A 9 11.36 -1.04 7.03
CA SER A 9 11.22 0.24 6.34
C SER A 9 9.84 0.84 6.66
N PHE A 10 9.68 2.12 6.37
CA PHE A 10 8.41 2.83 6.54
C PHE A 10 7.28 2.14 5.75
N HIS A 11 7.48 1.90 4.44
CA HIS A 11 6.49 1.25 3.59
C HIS A 11 6.24 -0.21 3.94
N LEU A 12 7.29 -0.95 4.33
CA LEU A 12 7.12 -2.32 4.79
C LEU A 12 6.26 -2.37 6.06
N THR A 13 6.49 -1.47 7.02
CA THR A 13 5.67 -1.37 8.23
C THR A 13 4.20 -1.08 7.89
N GLN A 14 3.95 -0.17 6.96
CA GLN A 14 2.60 0.17 6.52
C GLN A 14 1.88 -1.03 5.89
N ILE A 15 2.54 -1.77 4.99
CA ILE A 15 2.01 -3.01 4.39
C ILE A 15 1.68 -4.04 5.48
N LEU A 16 2.61 -4.29 6.40
CA LEU A 16 2.42 -5.31 7.46
C LEU A 16 1.32 -4.96 8.46
N THR A 17 1.07 -3.67 8.68
CA THR A 17 0.05 -3.18 9.62
C THR A 17 -1.27 -2.81 8.96
N GLY A 18 -1.32 -2.78 7.62
CA GLY A 18 -2.47 -2.28 6.87
C GLY A 18 -2.74 -0.79 7.10
N HIS A 19 -1.70 0.00 7.36
CA HIS A 19 -1.78 1.45 7.56
C HIS A 19 -1.19 2.22 6.36
N GLY A 20 -1.27 3.55 6.39
CA GLY A 20 -0.70 4.41 5.33
C GLY A 20 -1.76 4.88 4.34
N CYS A 21 -1.46 4.83 3.05
CA CYS A 21 -2.31 5.37 1.99
C CYS A 21 -3.46 4.44 1.57
N PHE A 22 -3.64 3.27 2.20
CA PHE A 22 -4.74 2.36 1.87
C PHE A 22 -6.09 3.03 2.13
N ALA A 23 -6.96 3.07 1.12
CA ALA A 23 -8.28 3.70 1.25
C ALA A 23 -9.10 3.09 2.40
N ASN A 24 -8.99 1.78 2.65
CA ASN A 24 -9.65 1.14 3.80
C ASN A 24 -9.18 1.70 5.14
N PHE A 25 -7.88 1.96 5.29
CA PHE A 25 -7.33 2.59 6.49
C PHE A 25 -7.76 4.04 6.60
N LEU A 26 -7.62 4.82 5.51
CA LEU A 26 -7.96 6.24 5.47
C LEU A 26 -9.44 6.47 5.79
N ARG A 27 -10.34 5.61 5.30
CA ARG A 27 -11.76 5.63 5.66
C ARG A 27 -11.98 5.37 7.14
N ARG A 28 -11.31 4.35 7.69
CA ARG A 28 -11.41 4.01 9.13
C ARG A 28 -11.01 5.17 10.05
N ILE A 29 -10.07 6.01 9.62
CA ILE A 29 -9.62 7.18 10.38
C ILE A 29 -10.28 8.51 9.94
N GLY A 30 -11.30 8.46 9.07
CA GLY A 30 -12.06 9.64 8.65
C GLY A 30 -11.36 10.57 7.66
N LYS A 31 -10.26 10.15 7.02
CA LYS A 31 -9.55 10.96 6.00
C LYS A 31 -10.10 10.81 4.58
N ARG A 32 -10.85 9.73 4.32
CA ARG A 32 -11.48 9.40 3.04
C ARG A 32 -12.93 8.92 3.25
N ALA A 33 -13.81 9.17 2.27
CA ALA A 33 -15.22 8.81 2.35
C ALA A 33 -15.48 7.32 2.00
N ASP A 34 -14.81 6.83 0.98
CA ASP A 34 -14.84 5.44 0.49
C ASP A 34 -13.55 4.68 0.81
N ASP A 35 -13.59 3.36 0.66
CA ASP A 35 -12.44 2.47 0.79
C ASP A 35 -12.01 1.84 -0.55
N SER A 36 -12.37 2.48 -1.66
CA SER A 36 -12.04 2.01 -3.01
C SER A 36 -10.58 2.30 -3.38
N CYS A 37 -9.96 1.35 -4.05
CA CYS A 37 -8.61 1.44 -4.58
C CYS A 37 -8.61 2.36 -5.80
N ASP A 38 -7.74 3.37 -5.78
CA ASP A 38 -7.66 4.35 -6.88
C ASP A 38 -7.24 3.73 -8.22
N PHE A 39 -6.70 2.51 -8.19
CA PHE A 39 -6.18 1.81 -9.38
C PHE A 39 -7.16 0.80 -9.99
N CYS A 40 -8.13 0.29 -9.22
CA CYS A 40 -9.05 -0.75 -9.72
C CYS A 40 -10.47 -0.69 -9.16
N GLY A 41 -10.77 0.20 -8.22
CA GLY A 41 -12.11 0.41 -7.65
C GLY A 41 -12.50 -0.54 -6.50
N GLU A 42 -11.85 -1.69 -6.36
CA GLU A 42 -12.09 -2.67 -5.28
C GLU A 42 -11.64 -2.16 -3.91
N ARG A 43 -12.01 -2.87 -2.83
CA ARG A 43 -11.62 -2.48 -1.45
C ARG A 43 -10.09 -2.47 -1.28
N ASP A 44 -9.54 -1.30 -0.98
CA ASP A 44 -8.09 -1.09 -0.89
C ASP A 44 -7.54 -1.46 0.49
N SER A 45 -7.04 -2.68 0.62
CA SER A 45 -6.31 -3.17 1.79
C SER A 45 -4.88 -3.58 1.43
N ALA A 46 -4.04 -3.80 2.45
CA ALA A 46 -2.73 -4.39 2.22
C ALA A 46 -2.82 -5.78 1.56
N ILE A 47 -3.81 -6.59 1.94
CA ILE A 47 -4.05 -7.91 1.32
C ILE A 47 -4.39 -7.77 -0.16
N HIS A 48 -5.30 -6.85 -0.47
CA HIS A 48 -5.67 -6.53 -1.85
C HIS A 48 -4.43 -6.10 -2.66
N THR A 49 -3.61 -5.21 -2.10
CA THR A 49 -2.36 -4.75 -2.72
C THR A 49 -1.39 -5.91 -2.97
N LEU A 50 -1.25 -6.82 -2.00
CA LEU A 50 -0.33 -7.95 -2.08
C LEU A 50 -0.80 -9.05 -3.05
N ARG A 51 -2.11 -9.27 -3.21
CA ARG A 51 -2.63 -10.47 -3.90
C ARG A 51 -3.56 -10.23 -5.08
N GLU A 52 -4.28 -9.12 -5.12
CA GLU A 52 -5.49 -9.00 -5.92
C GLU A 52 -5.47 -7.84 -6.91
N CYS A 53 -4.87 -6.70 -6.54
CA CYS A 53 -4.95 -5.48 -7.33
C CYS A 53 -4.23 -5.65 -8.68
N PRO A 54 -4.92 -5.60 -9.83
CA PRO A 54 -4.32 -5.89 -11.13
C PRO A 54 -3.20 -4.91 -11.51
N ALA A 55 -3.20 -3.69 -10.95
CA ALA A 55 -2.14 -2.71 -11.15
C ALA A 55 -0.74 -3.21 -10.74
N TRP A 56 -0.67 -4.14 -9.78
CA TRP A 56 0.59 -4.67 -9.25
C TRP A 56 0.96 -6.04 -9.80
N ASP A 57 0.27 -6.54 -10.84
CA ASP A 57 0.44 -7.92 -11.30
C ASP A 57 1.86 -8.21 -11.78
N TRP A 58 2.49 -7.29 -12.50
CA TRP A 58 3.86 -7.46 -12.96
C TRP A 58 4.84 -7.55 -11.79
N GLN A 59 4.79 -6.58 -10.87
CA GLN A 59 5.62 -6.54 -9.68
C GLN A 59 5.41 -7.80 -8.82
N ARG A 60 4.17 -8.26 -8.70
CA ARG A 60 3.80 -9.47 -7.95
C ARG A 60 4.32 -10.74 -8.62
N ILE A 61 4.28 -10.83 -9.96
CA ILE A 61 4.86 -11.98 -10.70
C ILE A 61 6.37 -12.07 -10.44
N VAL A 62 7.07 -10.94 -10.51
CA VAL A 62 8.51 -10.88 -10.23
C VAL A 62 8.79 -11.30 -8.79
N LEU A 63 8.06 -10.72 -7.82
CA LEU A 63 8.18 -11.07 -6.40
C LEU A 63 7.96 -12.57 -6.17
N LYS A 64 6.88 -13.13 -6.71
CA LYS A 64 6.54 -14.56 -6.53
C LYS A 64 7.61 -15.48 -7.08
N ARG A 65 8.23 -15.12 -8.22
CA ARG A 65 9.34 -15.90 -8.78
C ARG A 65 10.55 -15.90 -7.84
N VAL A 66 10.89 -14.74 -7.26
CA VAL A 66 12.01 -14.63 -6.32
C VAL A 66 11.71 -15.40 -5.03
N LEU A 67 10.50 -15.28 -4.50
CA LEU A 67 10.08 -15.92 -3.25
C LEU A 67 9.72 -17.41 -3.42
N GLY A 68 9.65 -17.94 -4.64
CA GLY A 68 9.21 -19.31 -4.90
C GLY A 68 7.74 -19.57 -4.49
N LEU A 69 6.88 -18.55 -4.56
CA LEU A 69 5.49 -18.63 -4.12
C LEU A 69 4.55 -19.17 -5.20
N ASN A 70 3.61 -20.01 -4.78
CA ASN A 70 2.54 -20.54 -5.64
C ASN A 70 1.53 -19.46 -6.05
N ARG A 71 0.62 -19.81 -6.98
CA ARG A 71 -0.42 -18.88 -7.44
C ARG A 71 -1.24 -18.33 -6.26
N ASP A 72 -1.66 -19.23 -5.38
CA ASP A 72 -2.65 -18.98 -4.34
C ASP A 72 -2.03 -18.78 -2.94
N PHE A 73 -0.77 -18.34 -2.87
CA PHE A 73 -0.05 -18.10 -1.61
C PHE A 73 -0.89 -17.25 -0.63
N ALA A 74 -0.88 -17.63 0.64
CA ALA A 74 -1.43 -16.83 1.73
C ALA A 74 -0.43 -15.74 2.13
N PRO A 75 -0.88 -14.60 2.69
CA PRO A 75 0.03 -13.54 3.17
C PRO A 75 1.09 -14.04 4.16
N ILE A 76 0.75 -15.05 4.98
CA ILE A 76 1.69 -15.67 5.92
C ILE A 76 2.85 -16.38 5.20
N ASP A 77 2.63 -16.92 4.01
CA ASP A 77 3.68 -17.58 3.22
C ASP A 77 4.78 -16.61 2.82
N ILE A 78 4.44 -15.32 2.57
CA ILE A 78 5.44 -14.27 2.35
C ILE A 78 6.28 -14.13 3.61
N ILE A 79 5.63 -13.99 4.78
CA ILE A 79 6.32 -13.76 6.06
C ILE A 79 7.28 -14.90 6.38
N ASP A 80 6.81 -16.15 6.26
CA ASP A 80 7.63 -17.34 6.51
C ASP A 80 8.85 -17.39 5.58
N THR A 81 8.66 -16.98 4.33
CA THR A 81 9.71 -16.96 3.31
C THR A 81 10.76 -15.87 3.55
N ILE A 82 10.35 -14.65 3.92
CA ILE A 82 11.26 -13.51 4.06
C ILE A 82 12.01 -13.51 5.40
N VAL A 83 11.45 -14.11 6.45
CA VAL A 83 12.07 -14.12 7.78
C VAL A 83 13.35 -14.96 7.80
N GLY A 84 13.41 -16.01 6.97
CA GLY A 84 14.55 -16.94 6.90
C GLY A 84 15.62 -16.58 5.87
N ASN A 85 15.36 -15.64 4.95
CA ASN A 85 16.24 -15.36 3.82
C ASN A 85 16.35 -13.84 3.56
N TRP A 86 17.59 -13.32 3.57
CA TRP A 86 17.87 -11.90 3.40
C TRP A 86 17.59 -11.39 1.97
N GLU A 87 17.79 -12.23 0.94
CA GLU A 87 17.49 -11.89 -0.46
C GLU A 87 15.98 -11.77 -0.66
N HIS A 88 15.23 -12.70 -0.05
CA HIS A 88 13.77 -12.66 -0.04
C HIS A 88 13.24 -11.44 0.71
N TRP A 89 13.83 -11.13 1.87
CA TRP A 89 13.52 -9.90 2.61
C TRP A 89 13.74 -8.65 1.77
N TYR A 90 14.89 -8.57 1.08
CA TYR A 90 15.23 -7.43 0.24
C TYR A 90 14.26 -7.30 -0.94
N ALA A 91 13.96 -8.42 -1.62
CA ALA A 91 13.00 -8.45 -2.72
C ALA A 91 11.61 -7.99 -2.30
N PHE A 92 11.13 -8.47 -1.14
CA PHE A 92 9.85 -8.02 -0.61
C PHE A 92 9.88 -6.55 -0.20
N SER A 93 10.96 -6.08 0.44
CA SER A 93 11.12 -4.68 0.82
C SER A 93 11.09 -3.76 -0.41
N ALA A 94 11.79 -4.13 -1.49
CA ALA A 94 11.81 -3.39 -2.75
C ALA A 94 10.41 -3.34 -3.39
N PHE A 95 9.71 -4.47 -3.44
CA PHE A 95 8.32 -4.53 -3.89
C PHE A 95 7.42 -3.58 -3.08
N THR A 96 7.52 -3.60 -1.74
CA THR A 96 6.69 -2.75 -0.89
C THR A 96 7.00 -1.27 -1.09
N GLU A 97 8.27 -0.91 -1.27
CA GLU A 97 8.68 0.47 -1.51
C GLU A 97 8.15 0.99 -2.85
N GLU A 98 8.28 0.21 -3.92
CA GLU A 98 7.80 0.57 -5.26
C GLU A 98 6.28 0.80 -5.27
N VAL A 99 5.53 -0.18 -4.80
CA VAL A 99 4.06 -0.13 -4.80
C VAL A 99 3.52 0.98 -3.89
N MET A 100 4.08 1.12 -2.69
CA MET A 100 3.59 2.14 -1.76
C MET A 100 3.91 3.55 -2.22
N ARG A 101 5.07 3.79 -2.86
CA ARG A 101 5.38 5.10 -3.46
C ARG A 101 4.35 5.53 -4.48
N GLU A 102 3.97 4.63 -5.38
CA GLU A 102 2.98 4.92 -6.42
C GLU A 102 1.60 5.17 -5.82
N LYS A 103 1.17 4.36 -4.84
CA LYS A 103 -0.09 4.59 -4.11
C LYS A 103 -0.11 5.93 -3.37
N GLU A 104 0.98 6.31 -2.72
CA GLU A 104 1.07 7.60 -2.04
C GLU A 104 1.09 8.78 -3.01
N GLU A 105 1.72 8.64 -4.19
CA GLU A 105 1.69 9.68 -5.21
C GLU A 105 0.27 9.91 -5.72
N GLU A 106 -0.47 8.84 -5.93
CA GLU A 106 -1.87 8.88 -6.32
C GLU A 106 -2.76 9.50 -5.22
N GLU A 107 -2.53 9.14 -3.95
CA GLU A 107 -3.19 9.81 -2.82
C GLU A 107 -2.89 11.32 -2.81
N ARG A 108 -1.62 11.71 -2.94
CA ARG A 108 -1.20 13.13 -3.00
C ARG A 108 -1.86 13.85 -4.17
N ARG A 109 -2.01 13.19 -5.33
CA ARG A 109 -2.71 13.74 -6.50
C ARG A 109 -4.19 13.98 -6.19
N ARG A 110 -4.89 13.01 -5.61
CA ARG A 110 -6.29 13.11 -5.20
C ARG A 110 -6.51 14.23 -4.18
N GLU A 111 -5.63 14.36 -3.19
CA GLU A 111 -5.73 15.42 -2.18
C GLU A 111 -5.55 16.82 -2.78
N ARG A 112 -4.61 16.99 -3.72
CA ARG A 112 -4.45 18.25 -4.47
C ARG A 112 -5.71 18.60 -5.26
N THR A 113 -6.32 17.63 -5.94
CA THR A 113 -7.59 17.84 -6.65
C THR A 113 -8.72 18.23 -5.70
N ARG A 114 -8.85 17.56 -4.55
CA ARG A 114 -9.87 17.88 -3.54
C ARG A 114 -9.70 19.29 -2.95
N ALA A 115 -8.46 19.70 -2.72
CA ALA A 115 -8.17 21.05 -2.22
C ALA A 115 -8.51 22.12 -3.28
N ALA A 116 -8.25 21.87 -4.56
CA ALA A 116 -8.55 22.79 -5.63
C ALA A 116 -10.06 22.94 -5.93
N THR A 117 -10.87 21.91 -5.64
CA THR A 117 -12.32 21.92 -5.89
C THR A 117 -13.17 22.36 -4.70
N SER A 118 -12.58 22.57 -3.52
CA SER A 118 -13.29 23.07 -2.34
C SER A 118 -13.50 24.59 -2.50
N PRO A 119 -14.74 25.11 -2.62
CA PRO A 119 -14.98 26.54 -2.69
C PRO A 119 -14.53 27.20 -1.39
N SER A 120 -13.78 28.30 -1.46
CA SER A 120 -13.53 29.14 -0.29
C SER A 120 -14.88 29.71 0.16
N SER A 121 -15.42 29.20 1.26
CA SER A 121 -16.54 29.80 1.96
C SER A 121 -16.06 31.08 2.66
N GLU A 122 -15.90 32.17 1.89
CA GLU A 122 -15.73 33.54 2.37
C GLU A 122 -16.40 34.51 1.40
N GLU A 123 -17.71 34.35 1.19
CA GLU A 123 -18.57 35.47 0.82
C GLU A 123 -19.86 35.32 1.63
N GLU A 124 -19.89 35.91 2.83
CA GLU A 124 -21.08 36.51 3.47
C GLU A 124 -20.68 37.07 4.86
N GLU A 125 -20.39 38.37 4.92
CA GLU A 125 -21.05 39.24 5.90
C GLU A 125 -21.26 40.63 5.30
N SER A 126 -22.50 41.06 5.44
CA SER A 126 -23.18 42.18 4.79
C SER A 126 -22.79 43.56 5.35
N GLY A 127 -23.20 44.63 4.65
CA GLY A 127 -23.48 45.91 5.32
C GLY A 127 -23.12 47.13 4.50
#